data_AF-A0A8C7AJ11-F1
#
_entry.id   AF-A0A8C7AJ11-F1
#
_cell.length_a   1.000
_cell.length_b   1.000
_cell.length_c   1.000
_cell.angle_alpha   90.00
_cell.angle_beta   90.00
_cell.angle_gamma   90.00
#
_symmetry.space_group_name_H-M   'P 1'
#
loop_
_entity.id
_entity.type
_entity.pdbx_description
1 polymer ?
#
loop_
_entity_poly.entity_id
_entity_poly.type
_entity_poly.pdbx_seq_one_letter_code
_entity_poly.pdbx_strand_id
1 'polypeptide(L)'
;SREQGARASPLTREPRTEQHGSGTRRAQGLAHGVPDLPLVTPAQDPCPLFSYRKLLDSTPSPVVFCHNDVQEGNILLLSEPGTPDRLMLVDFEYSSYNYRGFDIGNHFCEWVYDYTHEEWPFYKAQPADYPSRGQQLHFIRHYLAEVKKGETISQEDQRKLEEDLLVEANRYALASHFFWGLWSILQASMSTIEFGYLEYAQSRFQFYFRQKGQLSGFPSS
;
A
#
# COMPACT_ATOMS: atom_id res chain seq x y z
N SER A 1 24.26 5.50 -41.26
CA SER A 1 22.95 6.17 -41.25
C SER A 1 22.34 6.07 -39.87
N ARG A 2 22.26 7.22 -39.20
CA ARG A 2 21.48 7.60 -38.00
C ARG A 2 21.58 6.70 -36.75
N GLU A 3 22.55 7.04 -35.91
CA GLU A 3 22.38 7.09 -34.44
C GLU A 3 21.56 8.35 -34.10
N GLN A 4 20.61 8.24 -33.16
CA GLN A 4 20.07 9.38 -32.42
C GLN A 4 19.90 8.96 -30.95
N GLY A 5 20.80 9.48 -30.10
CA GLY A 5 20.62 9.52 -28.67
C GLY A 5 19.66 10.65 -28.30
N ALA A 6 18.69 10.36 -27.44
CA ALA A 6 17.86 11.37 -26.80
C ALA A 6 18.50 11.74 -25.45
N ARG A 7 19.02 12.96 -25.38
CA ARG A 7 19.52 13.60 -24.15
C ARG A 7 18.36 13.97 -23.25
N ALA A 8 18.51 13.67 -21.96
CA ALA A 8 17.74 14.30 -20.88
C ALA A 8 17.97 15.81 -20.87
N SER A 9 16.90 16.58 -20.71
CA SER A 9 16.95 18.03 -20.48
C SER A 9 16.54 18.33 -19.02
N PRO A 10 17.35 19.06 -18.25
CA PRO A 10 16.99 19.50 -16.91
C PRO A 10 16.16 20.79 -17.01
N LEU A 11 14.95 20.78 -16.43
CA LEU A 11 14.15 21.99 -16.26
C LEU A 11 14.61 22.73 -14.99
N THR A 12 15.68 23.53 -15.13
CA THR A 12 15.93 24.67 -14.25
C THR A 12 15.05 25.83 -14.71
N ARG A 13 14.13 26.30 -13.86
CA ARG A 13 13.42 27.57 -14.06
C ARG A 13 13.93 28.60 -13.05
N GLU A 14 14.51 29.66 -13.57
CA GLU A 14 14.86 30.91 -12.85
C GLU A 14 13.59 31.64 -12.36
N PRO A 15 13.65 32.38 -11.24
CA PRO A 15 12.50 33.09 -10.69
C PRO A 15 12.23 34.39 -11.46
N ARG A 16 10.98 34.59 -11.90
CA ARG A 16 10.50 35.88 -12.42
C ARG A 16 10.03 36.76 -11.26
N THR A 17 10.49 38.00 -11.29
CA THR A 17 10.04 39.11 -10.45
C THR A 17 8.60 39.49 -10.79
N GLU A 18 7.70 39.48 -9.80
CA GLU A 18 6.36 40.08 -9.93
C GLU A 18 6.25 41.34 -9.06
N GLN A 19 5.76 42.39 -9.70
CA GLN A 19 5.52 43.72 -9.17
C GLN A 19 4.26 43.75 -8.29
N HIS A 20 4.31 44.59 -7.25
CA HIS A 20 3.19 44.89 -6.35
C HIS A 20 1.94 45.41 -7.09
N GLY A 21 0.81 44.73 -6.87
CA GLY A 21 -0.53 45.25 -7.14
C GLY A 21 -1.43 45.03 -5.93
N SER A 22 -1.71 46.11 -5.19
CA SER A 22 -2.65 46.11 -4.06
C SER A 22 -4.08 45.89 -4.57
N GLY A 23 -4.69 44.76 -4.22
CA GLY A 23 -6.08 44.45 -4.57
C GLY A 23 -6.72 43.58 -3.50
N THR A 24 -7.30 44.22 -2.48
CA THR A 24 -8.08 43.58 -1.41
C THR A 24 -9.30 42.90 -2.02
N ARG A 25 -9.27 41.57 -2.20
CA ARG A 25 -10.47 40.77 -2.50
C ARG A 25 -10.93 40.05 -1.25
N ARG A 26 -12.16 40.37 -0.83
CA ARG A 26 -12.95 39.69 0.21
C ARG A 26 -12.96 38.18 -0.03
N ALA A 27 -12.53 37.42 0.97
CA ALA A 27 -12.86 35.99 1.07
C ALA A 27 -14.35 35.87 1.45
N GLN A 28 -15.19 35.55 0.47
CA GLN A 28 -16.56 35.11 0.70
C GLN A 28 -16.75 33.75 0.01
N GLY A 29 -17.02 32.73 0.83
CA GLY A 29 -17.84 31.59 0.48
C GLY A 29 -17.21 30.47 -0.36
N LEU A 30 -16.53 29.54 0.29
CA LEU A 30 -16.48 28.12 -0.13
C LEU A 30 -16.54 27.25 1.13
N ALA A 31 -17.71 27.22 1.77
CA ALA A 31 -18.10 26.13 2.66
C ALA A 31 -18.72 25.04 1.77
N HIS A 32 -17.89 24.28 1.06
CA HIS A 32 -18.32 23.02 0.46
C HIS A 32 -17.91 21.91 1.39
N GLY A 33 -18.94 21.19 1.85
CA GLY A 33 -18.87 20.25 2.94
C GLY A 33 -17.88 19.13 2.68
N VAL A 34 -17.16 18.79 3.75
CA VAL A 34 -16.61 17.45 3.93
C VAL A 34 -17.78 16.47 3.69
N PRO A 35 -17.70 15.54 2.74
CA PRO A 35 -18.75 14.53 2.59
C PRO A 35 -18.86 13.79 3.93
N ASP A 36 -20.09 13.66 4.43
CA ASP A 36 -20.40 12.92 5.65
C ASP A 36 -19.84 11.49 5.52
N LEU A 37 -18.66 11.27 6.09
CA LEU A 37 -18.17 9.94 6.41
C LEU A 37 -19.26 9.30 7.28
N PRO A 38 -19.78 8.11 6.93
CA PRO A 38 -20.81 7.47 7.73
C PRO A 38 -20.26 7.33 9.16
N LEU A 39 -20.87 8.08 10.07
CA LEU A 39 -20.62 7.99 11.50
C LEU A 39 -20.81 6.52 11.89
N VAL A 40 -19.70 5.84 12.14
CA VAL A 40 -19.68 4.49 12.68
C VAL A 40 -20.59 4.50 13.90
N THR A 41 -21.69 3.74 13.82
CA THR A 41 -22.62 3.60 14.94
C THR A 41 -21.84 3.14 16.17
N PRO A 42 -21.90 3.85 17.31
CA PRO A 42 -21.14 3.51 18.50
C PRO A 42 -21.85 2.36 19.23
N ALA A 43 -21.75 1.17 18.67
CA ALA A 43 -22.20 -0.05 19.32
C ALA A 43 -21.37 -1.22 18.79
N GLN A 44 -20.24 -1.48 19.47
CA GLN A 44 -19.60 -2.79 19.74
C GLN A 44 -18.09 -2.86 19.53
N ASP A 45 -17.47 -1.94 18.78
CA ASP A 45 -16.01 -1.99 18.58
C ASP A 45 -15.30 -0.91 19.44
N PRO A 46 -14.49 -1.27 20.46
CA PRO A 46 -13.59 -0.31 21.10
C PRO A 46 -12.68 0.27 20.01
N CYS A 47 -12.48 1.60 20.02
CA CYS A 47 -11.62 2.41 19.14
C CYS A 47 -10.88 1.59 18.06
N PRO A 48 -11.08 1.81 16.74
CA PRO A 48 -10.51 0.99 15.67
C PRO A 48 -9.02 0.65 15.85
N LEU A 49 -8.22 1.59 16.39
CA LEU A 49 -6.81 1.40 16.76
C LEU A 49 -6.57 0.31 17.82
N PHE A 50 -7.45 0.17 18.81
CA PHE A 50 -7.37 -0.84 19.86
C PHE A 50 -7.75 -2.23 19.34
N SER A 51 -8.81 -2.33 18.54
CA SER A 51 -9.17 -3.58 17.84
C SER A 51 -8.06 -4.03 16.89
N TYR A 52 -7.51 -3.08 16.13
CA TYR A 52 -6.38 -3.26 15.24
C TYR A 52 -5.13 -3.76 15.97
N ARG A 53 -4.75 -3.12 17.09
CA ARG A 53 -3.59 -3.53 17.89
C ARG A 53 -3.74 -4.94 18.44
N LYS A 54 -4.92 -5.29 18.99
CA LYS A 54 -5.20 -6.65 19.45
C LYS A 54 -5.07 -7.70 18.36
N LEU A 55 -5.55 -7.41 17.15
CA LEU A 55 -5.46 -8.36 16.04
C LEU A 55 -3.99 -8.63 15.68
N LEU A 56 -3.17 -7.59 15.58
CA LEU A 56 -1.74 -7.73 15.28
C LEU A 56 -0.98 -8.39 16.42
N ASP A 57 -1.27 -8.04 17.68
CA ASP A 57 -0.66 -8.68 18.86
C ASP A 57 -0.95 -10.19 18.90
N SER A 58 -2.10 -10.62 18.35
CA SER A 58 -2.49 -12.03 18.23
C SER A 58 -1.99 -12.73 16.95
N THR A 59 -1.15 -12.06 16.15
CA THR A 59 -0.65 -12.57 14.87
C THR A 59 0.87 -12.50 14.85
N PRO A 60 1.57 -13.57 15.25
CA PRO A 60 3.02 -13.59 15.21
C PRO A 60 3.53 -13.35 13.79
N SER A 61 4.43 -12.37 13.64
CA SER A 61 5.21 -12.14 12.43
C SER A 61 6.65 -11.84 12.83
N PRO A 62 7.66 -12.45 12.19
CA PRO A 62 9.05 -12.06 12.38
C PRO A 62 9.27 -10.59 12.02
N VAL A 63 10.13 -9.94 12.79
CA VAL A 63 10.62 -8.59 12.48
C VAL A 63 11.84 -8.71 11.57
N VAL A 64 11.77 -8.09 10.40
CA VAL A 64 12.81 -8.08 9.37
C VAL A 64 12.97 -6.66 8.82
N PHE A 65 13.99 -6.42 8.01
CA PHE A 65 14.07 -5.17 7.25
C PHE A 65 13.05 -5.23 6.11
N CYS A 66 12.03 -4.36 6.16
CA CYS A 66 10.95 -4.29 5.19
C CYS A 66 11.07 -3.03 4.34
N HIS A 67 10.59 -3.12 3.09
CA HIS A 67 10.48 -1.96 2.21
C HIS A 67 9.35 -1.03 2.68
N ASN A 68 8.23 -1.63 3.11
CA ASN A 68 6.97 -1.02 3.54
C ASN A 68 6.14 -0.35 2.45
N ASP A 69 6.63 -0.28 1.21
CA ASP A 69 5.93 0.33 0.07
C ASP A 69 6.22 -0.36 -1.27
N VAL A 70 6.00 -1.68 -1.31
CA VAL A 70 6.20 -2.50 -2.52
C VAL A 70 4.99 -2.37 -3.48
N GLN A 71 4.77 -1.16 -4.00
CA GLN A 71 3.83 -0.89 -5.10
C GLN A 71 4.50 -1.04 -6.47
N GLU A 72 3.70 -1.09 -7.54
CA GLU A 72 4.18 -1.28 -8.91
C GLU A 72 5.14 -0.17 -9.37
N GLY A 73 4.96 1.06 -8.91
CA GLY A 73 5.88 2.17 -9.20
C GLY A 73 7.30 1.96 -8.67
N ASN A 74 7.46 1.13 -7.64
CA ASN A 74 8.72 0.88 -6.94
C ASN A 74 9.40 -0.43 -7.38
N ILE A 75 8.87 -1.12 -8.41
CA ILE A 75 9.44 -2.37 -8.96
C ILE A 75 9.88 -2.13 -10.41
N LEU A 76 11.17 -1.96 -10.63
CA LEU A 76 11.72 -1.68 -11.95
C LEU A 76 12.06 -2.97 -12.71
N LEU A 77 11.64 -3.06 -13.97
CA LEU A 77 12.09 -4.08 -14.91
C LEU A 77 13.38 -3.63 -15.60
N LEU A 78 14.49 -4.31 -15.31
CA LEU A 78 15.79 -4.05 -15.90
C LEU A 78 15.84 -4.52 -17.36
N SER A 79 16.41 -3.68 -18.22
CA SER A 79 16.53 -3.93 -19.67
C SER A 79 17.80 -4.70 -20.08
N GLU A 80 18.65 -5.07 -19.13
CA GLU A 80 19.93 -5.73 -19.41
C GLU A 80 19.72 -7.18 -19.89
N PRO A 81 20.19 -7.54 -21.11
CA PRO A 81 20.08 -8.90 -21.60
C PRO A 81 21.00 -9.86 -20.82
N GLY A 82 20.47 -11.03 -20.43
CA GLY A 82 21.29 -12.15 -19.93
C GLY A 82 21.44 -12.24 -18.41
N THR A 83 20.86 -11.32 -17.63
CA THR A 83 20.78 -11.47 -16.17
C THR A 83 19.49 -12.24 -15.78
N PRO A 84 19.55 -13.20 -14.85
CA PRO A 84 18.35 -13.82 -14.30
C PRO A 84 17.57 -12.83 -13.41
N ASP A 85 18.28 -11.89 -12.78
CA ASP A 85 17.70 -10.85 -11.94
C ASP A 85 17.30 -9.66 -12.79
N ARG A 86 16.00 -9.60 -13.11
CA ARG A 86 15.41 -8.57 -13.97
C ARG A 86 14.55 -7.57 -13.22
N LEU A 87 14.34 -7.74 -11.91
CA LEU A 87 13.53 -6.85 -11.10
C LEU A 87 14.41 -6.17 -10.05
N MET A 88 14.20 -4.88 -9.82
CA MET A 88 14.88 -4.10 -8.79
C MET A 88 13.88 -3.26 -8.01
N LEU A 89 13.94 -3.35 -6.68
CA LEU A 89 13.19 -2.47 -5.79
C LEU A 89 13.90 -1.12 -5.64
N VAL A 90 13.13 -0.04 -5.63
CA VAL A 90 13.60 1.34 -5.45
C VAL A 90 12.68 2.09 -4.49
N ASP A 91 13.10 3.28 -4.08
CA ASP A 91 12.34 4.17 -3.20
C ASP A 91 12.09 3.62 -1.78
N PHE A 92 13.19 3.51 -1.03
CA PHE A 92 13.20 2.98 0.35
C PHE A 92 12.77 4.03 1.40
N GLU A 93 11.95 5.03 1.06
CA GLU A 93 11.63 6.16 1.96
C GLU A 93 10.88 5.74 3.24
N TYR A 94 10.04 4.71 3.15
CA TYR A 94 9.31 4.13 4.29
C TYR A 94 10.02 2.94 4.92
N SER A 95 11.19 2.54 4.40
CA SER A 95 11.84 1.30 4.81
C SER A 95 12.32 1.35 6.25
N SER A 96 12.07 0.26 6.97
CA SER A 96 12.42 0.13 8.38
C SER A 96 12.36 -1.32 8.82
N TYR A 97 12.85 -1.60 10.03
CA TYR A 97 12.53 -2.88 10.67
C TYR A 97 11.04 -2.93 10.98
N ASN A 98 10.35 -3.88 10.37
CA ASN A 98 8.91 -4.06 10.53
C ASN A 98 8.56 -5.55 10.46
N TYR A 99 7.28 -5.87 10.68
CA TYR A 99 6.75 -7.21 10.53
C TYR A 99 6.74 -7.63 9.06
N ARG A 100 7.34 -8.78 8.76
CA ARG A 100 7.26 -9.45 7.45
C ARG A 100 5.85 -9.45 6.86
N GLY A 101 4.85 -9.79 7.67
CA GLY A 101 3.46 -9.82 7.25
C GLY A 101 2.97 -8.48 6.68
N PHE A 102 3.48 -7.35 7.18
CA PHE A 102 3.13 -6.02 6.66
C PHE A 102 3.59 -5.84 5.23
N ASP A 103 4.84 -6.16 4.91
CA ASP A 103 5.40 -5.92 3.58
C ASP A 103 4.70 -6.77 2.52
N ILE A 104 4.46 -8.05 2.83
CA ILE A 104 3.74 -8.98 1.96
C ILE A 104 2.26 -8.60 1.84
N GLY A 105 1.60 -8.32 2.97
CA GLY A 105 0.19 -7.92 2.99
C GLY A 105 -0.03 -6.59 2.26
N ASN A 106 0.88 -5.64 2.41
CA ASN A 106 0.88 -4.38 1.68
C ASN A 106 1.00 -4.62 0.17
N HIS A 107 1.97 -5.42 -0.26
CA HIS A 107 2.12 -5.75 -1.68
C HIS A 107 0.85 -6.36 -2.27
N PHE A 108 0.14 -7.25 -1.53
CA PHE A 108 -1.15 -7.78 -1.97
C PHE A 108 -2.26 -6.73 -2.03
N CYS A 109 -2.27 -5.75 -1.12
CA CYS A 109 -3.20 -4.62 -1.20
C CYS A 109 -2.98 -3.81 -2.47
N GLU A 110 -1.73 -3.62 -2.91
CA GLU A 110 -1.42 -2.80 -4.10
C GLU A 110 -1.91 -3.43 -5.41
N TRP A 111 -2.18 -4.74 -5.47
CA TRP A 111 -2.81 -5.36 -6.66
C TRP A 111 -4.22 -4.82 -6.96
N VAL A 112 -4.85 -4.17 -5.98
CA VAL A 112 -6.19 -3.57 -6.12
C VAL A 112 -6.11 -2.17 -6.71
N TYR A 113 -5.01 -1.46 -6.52
CA TYR A 113 -4.91 -0.02 -6.79
C TYR A 113 -4.08 0.22 -8.05
N ASP A 114 -4.66 0.97 -8.99
CA ASP A 114 -3.98 1.46 -10.19
C ASP A 114 -3.85 2.98 -10.07
N TYR A 115 -2.61 3.46 -9.92
CA TYR A 115 -2.28 4.89 -9.78
C TYR A 115 -2.05 5.59 -11.13
N THR A 116 -2.23 4.90 -12.25
CA THR A 116 -2.07 5.47 -13.60
C THR A 116 -3.38 6.03 -14.17
N HIS A 117 -4.47 6.00 -13.40
CA HIS A 117 -5.76 6.50 -13.83
C HIS A 117 -5.72 8.01 -14.11
N GLU A 118 -6.06 8.40 -15.34
CA GLU A 118 -5.89 9.79 -15.82
C GLU A 118 -6.97 10.76 -15.33
N GLU A 119 -8.09 10.25 -14.79
CA GLU A 119 -9.22 11.05 -14.32
C GLU A 119 -9.30 11.06 -12.79
N TRP A 120 -9.86 12.13 -12.21
CA TRP A 120 -10.15 12.21 -10.77
C TRP A 120 -10.87 10.93 -10.28
N PRO A 121 -10.44 10.28 -9.17
CA PRO A 121 -9.50 10.76 -8.15
C PRO A 121 -8.01 10.46 -8.42
N PHE A 122 -7.63 10.19 -9.67
CA PHE A 122 -6.27 9.82 -10.12
C PHE A 122 -5.77 8.48 -9.57
N TYR A 123 -6.71 7.63 -9.15
CA TYR A 123 -6.48 6.21 -8.94
C TYR A 123 -7.75 5.43 -9.27
N LYS A 124 -7.60 4.13 -9.51
CA LYS A 124 -8.73 3.21 -9.65
C LYS A 124 -8.53 2.01 -8.73
N ALA A 125 -9.52 1.72 -7.91
CA ALA A 125 -9.54 0.53 -7.04
C ALA A 125 -10.42 -0.57 -7.64
N GLN A 126 -9.86 -1.76 -7.84
CA GLN A 126 -10.57 -2.94 -8.33
C GLN A 126 -10.50 -4.07 -7.29
N PRO A 127 -11.49 -4.19 -6.38
CA PRO A 127 -11.44 -5.19 -5.31
C PRO A 127 -11.31 -6.64 -5.79
N ALA A 128 -11.76 -6.93 -7.02
CA ALA A 128 -11.67 -8.26 -7.62
C ALA A 128 -10.23 -8.66 -7.98
N ASP A 129 -9.32 -7.69 -8.06
CA ASP A 129 -7.92 -7.91 -8.45
C ASP A 129 -7.01 -8.24 -7.26
N TYR A 130 -7.52 -8.15 -6.02
CA TYR A 130 -6.82 -8.66 -4.84
C TYR A 130 -6.44 -10.14 -5.07
N PRO A 131 -5.18 -10.55 -4.81
CA PRO A 131 -4.70 -11.86 -5.22
C PRO A 131 -5.57 -12.97 -4.62
N SER A 132 -6.01 -13.90 -5.46
CA SER A 132 -6.70 -15.10 -5.00
C SER A 132 -5.80 -15.93 -4.07
N ARG A 133 -6.40 -16.80 -3.25
CA ARG A 133 -5.64 -17.72 -2.38
C ARG A 133 -4.54 -18.49 -3.14
N GLY A 134 -4.82 -18.91 -4.38
CA GLY A 134 -3.84 -19.59 -5.22
C GLY A 134 -2.66 -18.71 -5.61
N GLN A 135 -2.91 -17.44 -5.97
CA GLN A 135 -1.87 -16.46 -6.28
C GLN A 135 -1.05 -16.08 -5.04
N GLN A 136 -1.70 -15.90 -3.89
CA GLN A 136 -1.02 -15.63 -2.63
C GLN A 136 -0.09 -16.78 -2.23
N LEU A 137 -0.58 -18.03 -2.30
CA LEU A 137 0.24 -19.20 -2.03
C LEU A 137 1.37 -19.38 -3.04
N HIS A 138 1.15 -18.99 -4.30
CA HIS A 138 2.23 -18.98 -5.30
C HIS A 138 3.34 -18.00 -4.90
N PHE A 139 3.00 -16.75 -4.54
CA PHE A 139 3.96 -15.78 -4.03
C PHE A 139 4.69 -16.29 -2.77
N ILE A 140 3.92 -16.77 -1.79
CA ILE A 140 4.43 -17.27 -0.50
C ILE A 140 5.40 -18.44 -0.70
N ARG A 141 5.11 -19.37 -1.62
CA ARG A 141 6.02 -20.47 -1.95
C ARG A 141 7.38 -19.99 -2.43
N HIS A 142 7.37 -19.04 -3.37
CA HIS A 142 8.61 -18.48 -3.91
C HIS A 142 9.39 -17.68 -2.85
N TYR A 143 8.68 -16.89 -2.04
CA TYR A 143 9.28 -16.17 -0.91
C TYR A 143 9.94 -17.14 0.09
N LEU A 144 9.22 -18.17 0.53
CA LEU A 144 9.74 -19.16 1.48
C LEU A 144 10.89 -19.95 0.88
N ALA A 145 10.83 -20.32 -0.40
CA ALA A 145 11.91 -21.05 -1.07
C ALA A 145 13.23 -20.28 -1.06
N GLU A 146 13.21 -18.95 -1.24
CA GLU A 146 14.43 -18.13 -1.17
C GLU A 146 14.87 -17.91 0.29
N VAL A 147 13.94 -17.62 1.21
CA VAL A 147 14.26 -17.43 2.64
C VAL A 147 14.84 -18.71 3.28
N LYS A 148 14.37 -19.87 2.85
CA LYS A 148 14.73 -21.20 3.36
C LYS A 148 15.74 -21.93 2.48
N LYS A 149 16.40 -21.21 1.58
CA LYS A 149 17.36 -21.77 0.63
C LYS A 149 18.49 -22.49 1.36
N GLY A 150 18.66 -23.77 1.05
CA GLY A 150 19.65 -24.64 1.70
C GLY A 150 19.15 -25.39 2.93
N GLU A 151 17.93 -25.12 3.41
CA GLU A 151 17.26 -25.93 4.44
C GLU A 151 16.53 -27.11 3.80
N THR A 152 16.55 -28.28 4.46
CA THR A 152 15.71 -29.43 4.06
C THR A 152 14.44 -29.40 4.90
N ILE A 153 13.32 -29.07 4.28
CA ILE A 153 12.01 -28.96 4.93
C ILE A 153 11.11 -30.08 4.43
N SER A 154 10.38 -30.72 5.35
CA SER A 154 9.41 -31.76 4.96
C SER A 154 8.24 -31.13 4.19
N GLN A 155 7.54 -31.91 3.36
CA GLN A 155 6.36 -31.42 2.65
C GLN A 155 5.23 -30.98 3.60
N GLU A 156 5.15 -31.59 4.78
CA GLU A 156 4.17 -31.24 5.79
C GLU A 156 4.50 -29.89 6.44
N ASP A 157 5.75 -29.68 6.85
CA ASP A 157 6.23 -28.42 7.43
C ASP A 157 6.13 -27.28 6.42
N GLN A 158 6.48 -27.53 5.15
CA GLN A 158 6.37 -26.56 4.07
C GLN A 158 4.91 -26.09 3.89
N ARG A 159 3.96 -27.03 3.83
CA ARG A 159 2.54 -26.69 3.77
C ARG A 159 2.09 -25.89 4.98
N LYS A 160 2.54 -26.25 6.19
CA LYS A 160 2.20 -25.52 7.41
C LYS A 160 2.74 -24.08 7.37
N LEU A 161 3.99 -23.90 6.96
CA LEU A 161 4.61 -22.56 6.81
C LEU A 161 3.87 -21.70 5.79
N GLU A 162 3.43 -22.29 4.67
CA GLU A 162 2.64 -21.61 3.65
C GLU A 162 1.29 -21.12 4.20
N GLU A 163 0.55 -21.98 4.92
CA GLU A 163 -0.74 -21.61 5.52
C GLU A 163 -0.58 -20.58 6.64
N ASP A 164 0.43 -20.73 7.49
CA ASP A 164 0.71 -19.78 8.57
C ASP A 164 1.05 -18.40 7.99
N LEU A 165 1.90 -18.33 6.96
CA LEU A 165 2.27 -17.07 6.30
C LEU A 165 1.10 -16.46 5.50
N LEU A 166 0.20 -17.29 4.97
CA LEU A 166 -1.03 -16.81 4.32
C LEU A 166 -1.92 -16.07 5.34
N VAL A 167 -2.12 -16.64 6.52
CA VAL A 167 -2.89 -16.01 7.60
C VAL A 167 -2.18 -14.75 8.10
N GLU A 168 -0.86 -14.82 8.31
CA GLU A 168 0.00 -13.68 8.69
C GLU A 168 -0.20 -12.52 7.70
N ALA A 169 0.05 -12.72 6.41
CA ALA A 169 -0.04 -11.69 5.38
C ALA A 169 -1.44 -11.05 5.29
N ASN A 170 -2.52 -11.84 5.31
CA ASN A 170 -3.88 -11.27 5.21
C ASN A 170 -4.30 -10.48 6.46
N ARG A 171 -3.84 -10.88 7.65
CA ARG A 171 -4.10 -10.09 8.86
C ARG A 171 -3.31 -8.78 8.85
N TYR A 172 -2.08 -8.79 8.36
CA TYR A 172 -1.28 -7.58 8.18
C TYR A 172 -1.66 -6.75 6.93
N ALA A 173 -2.40 -7.29 5.96
CA ALA A 173 -3.02 -6.48 4.90
C ALA A 173 -4.00 -5.44 5.47
N LEU A 174 -4.70 -5.79 6.56
CA LEU A 174 -5.50 -4.82 7.32
C LEU A 174 -4.65 -3.68 7.89
N ALA A 175 -3.40 -3.97 8.29
CA ALA A 175 -2.45 -2.96 8.72
C ALA A 175 -2.09 -2.00 7.61
N SER A 176 -1.85 -2.50 6.40
CA SER A 176 -1.62 -1.67 5.22
C SER A 176 -2.81 -0.75 4.95
N HIS A 177 -4.04 -1.27 4.91
CA HIS A 177 -5.22 -0.43 4.69
C HIS A 177 -5.37 0.67 5.75
N PHE A 178 -5.16 0.33 7.02
CA PHE A 178 -5.29 1.30 8.10
C PHE A 178 -4.18 2.37 8.06
N PHE A 179 -2.92 1.96 7.83
CA PHE A 179 -1.77 2.85 7.73
C PHE A 179 -1.92 3.85 6.58
N TRP A 180 -2.16 3.35 5.36
CA TRP A 180 -2.28 4.22 4.18
C TRP A 180 -3.54 5.07 4.18
N GLY A 181 -4.61 4.61 4.83
CA GLY A 181 -5.80 5.43 5.08
C GLY A 181 -5.48 6.65 5.96
N LEU A 182 -4.74 6.47 7.05
CA LEU A 182 -4.31 7.58 7.92
C LEU A 182 -3.30 8.50 7.22
N TRP A 183 -2.30 7.93 6.55
CA TRP A 183 -1.34 8.69 5.77
C TRP A 183 -2.04 9.60 4.75
N SER A 184 -3.06 9.07 4.06
CA SER A 184 -3.76 9.81 3.02
C SER A 184 -4.62 10.95 3.58
N ILE A 185 -5.23 10.78 4.76
CA ILE A 185 -5.91 11.90 5.46
C ILE A 185 -4.92 13.05 5.75
N LEU A 186 -3.70 12.73 6.20
CA LEU A 186 -2.69 13.76 6.45
C LEU A 186 -2.26 14.44 5.14
N GLN A 187 -2.01 13.66 4.09
CA GLN A 187 -1.64 14.18 2.78
C GLN A 187 -2.69 15.10 2.17
N ALA A 188 -3.99 14.85 2.39
CA ALA A 188 -5.06 15.73 1.93
C ALA A 188 -4.92 17.19 2.41
N SER A 189 -4.20 17.42 3.52
CA SER A 189 -3.96 18.75 4.09
C SER A 189 -2.57 19.32 3.81
N MET A 190 -1.63 18.49 3.34
CA MET A 190 -0.20 18.82 3.26
C MET A 190 0.35 18.77 1.83
N SER A 191 -0.23 17.93 0.97
CA SER A 191 0.24 17.70 -0.38
C SER A 191 -0.20 18.80 -1.34
N THR A 192 0.66 19.11 -2.30
CA THR A 192 0.35 19.96 -3.45
C THR A 192 0.08 19.16 -4.72
N ILE A 193 0.20 17.83 -4.65
CA ILE A 193 -0.06 16.92 -5.77
C ILE A 193 -1.58 16.82 -5.95
N GLU A 194 -2.03 16.91 -7.20
CA GLU A 194 -3.43 16.74 -7.56
C GLU A 194 -3.79 15.24 -7.50
N PHE A 195 -4.26 14.79 -6.35
CA PHE A 195 -4.66 13.41 -6.09
C PHE A 195 -5.83 13.38 -5.10
N GLY A 196 -6.79 12.48 -5.31
CA GLY A 196 -7.97 12.33 -4.44
C GLY A 196 -7.64 11.62 -3.13
N TYR A 197 -6.88 12.27 -2.25
CA TYR A 197 -6.41 11.70 -0.99
C TYR A 197 -7.56 11.31 -0.04
N LEU A 198 -8.63 12.11 0.06
CA LEU A 198 -9.75 11.76 0.94
C LEU A 198 -10.56 10.57 0.39
N GLU A 199 -10.76 10.50 -0.92
CA GLU A 199 -11.37 9.38 -1.62
C GLU A 199 -10.56 8.10 -1.42
N TYR A 200 -9.24 8.22 -1.57
CA TYR A 200 -8.30 7.12 -1.34
C TYR A 200 -8.35 6.63 0.10
N ALA A 201 -8.29 7.54 1.08
CA ALA A 201 -8.44 7.20 2.50
C ALA A 201 -9.74 6.44 2.76
N GLN A 202 -10.86 6.94 2.24
CA GLN A 202 -12.17 6.29 2.37
C GLN A 202 -12.15 4.89 1.74
N SER A 203 -11.56 4.73 0.56
CA SER A 203 -11.40 3.43 -0.11
C SER A 203 -10.60 2.45 0.76
N ARG A 204 -9.44 2.86 1.29
CA ARG A 204 -8.61 2.01 2.15
C ARG A 204 -9.37 1.57 3.41
N PHE A 205 -10.07 2.48 4.09
CA PHE A 205 -10.85 2.12 5.29
C PHE A 205 -12.04 1.20 4.97
N GLN A 206 -12.74 1.41 3.86
CA GLN A 206 -13.82 0.50 3.44
C GLN A 206 -13.30 -0.92 3.21
N PHE A 207 -12.13 -1.06 2.59
CA PHE A 207 -11.49 -2.35 2.38
C PHE A 207 -11.02 -3.00 3.69
N TYR A 208 -10.48 -2.21 4.62
CA TYR A 208 -10.14 -2.67 5.97
C TYR A 208 -11.36 -3.35 6.64
N PHE A 209 -12.50 -2.67 6.70
CA PHE A 209 -13.69 -3.23 7.36
C PHE A 209 -14.25 -4.44 6.62
N ARG A 210 -14.23 -4.43 5.27
CA ARG A 210 -14.65 -5.57 4.46
C ARG A 210 -13.80 -6.81 4.70
N GLN A 211 -12.48 -6.69 4.63
CA GLN A 211 -11.56 -7.81 4.84
C GLN A 211 -11.58 -8.28 6.30
N LYS A 212 -11.64 -7.36 7.27
CA LYS A 212 -11.77 -7.71 8.70
C LYS A 212 -13.01 -8.59 8.94
N GLY A 213 -14.14 -8.27 8.30
CA GLY A 213 -15.37 -9.07 8.38
C GLY A 213 -15.21 -10.50 7.84
N GLN A 214 -14.41 -10.69 6.78
CA GLN A 214 -14.13 -12.00 6.20
C GLN A 214 -13.19 -12.84 7.08
N LEU A 215 -12.22 -12.20 7.75
CA LEU A 215 -11.26 -12.87 8.64
C LEU A 215 -11.86 -13.24 10.01
N SER A 216 -12.84 -12.47 10.49
CA SER A 216 -13.52 -12.71 11.77
C SER A 216 -14.43 -13.97 11.76
N GLY A 217 -14.66 -14.56 10.58
CA GLY A 217 -15.38 -15.82 10.42
C GLY A 217 -14.53 -17.07 10.70
N PHE A 218 -13.22 -16.93 10.95
CA PHE A 218 -12.34 -18.04 11.30
C PHE A 218 -12.13 -18.08 12.82
N PRO A 219 -12.45 -19.20 13.50
CA PRO A 219 -12.17 -19.33 14.92
C PRO A 219 -10.67 -19.22 15.16
N SER A 220 -10.28 -18.43 16.15
CA SER A 220 -8.96 -18.52 16.76
C SER A 220 -8.80 -19.93 17.30
N SER A 221 -7.95 -20.73 16.66
CA SER A 221 -7.50 -22.04 17.15
C SER A 221 -6.83 -21.93 18.51
#